data_AF-A0AAP0IT99-F1
#
_entry.id   AF-A0AAP0IT99-F1
#
_cell.length_a   1.000
_cell.length_b   1.000
_cell.length_c   1.000
_cell.angle_alpha   90.00
_cell.angle_beta   90.00
_cell.angle_gamma   90.00
#
_symmetry.space_group_name_H-M   'P 1'
#
loop_
_entity.id
_entity.type
_entity.pdbx_description
1 polymer ?
#
loop_
_entity_poly.entity_id
_entity_poly.type
_entity_poly.pdbx_seq_one_letter_code
_entity_poly.pdbx_strand_id
1 'polypeptide(L)'
;MADAEFQKDLLCILRDVAAEKHEGERRVANLKKRVEELRSELESANSAKEKVKHAKEVAEQELRRSQVELALSEASIKSLEKRISEYQGQLAKIGSEIGVLKYEENAERDEFIREMLELRERIRNSQKPVNQTVGEDKITKVSTDDDGTKVEGELAAIDPQTIVMDMKDKLKHLVSQTDEAQCEYQEKMKFYNEVQQKLLNLKRRNSLLNEMVKVMKELQELTRQTTELEETCTSLSEELQKQCACPTCHLVNVGSLGGILQDNDSGSGVSDAQM
;
A
#
# COMPACT_ATOMS: atom_id res chain seq x y z
N MET A 1 48.72 -83.56 42.53
CA MET A 1 48.58 -83.00 41.17
C MET A 1 47.19 -82.43 40.92
N ALA A 2 46.09 -83.14 41.28
CA ALA A 2 44.71 -82.65 41.12
C ALA A 2 44.36 -81.33 41.85
N ASP A 3 44.92 -81.09 43.04
CA ASP A 3 44.65 -79.88 43.84
C ASP A 3 45.23 -78.59 43.21
N ALA A 4 46.37 -78.70 42.53
CA ALA A 4 47.00 -77.58 41.82
C ALA A 4 46.30 -77.23 40.50
N GLU A 5 45.55 -78.18 39.94
CA GLU A 5 44.78 -78.03 38.70
C GLU A 5 43.44 -77.33 39.00
N PHE A 6 42.77 -77.75 40.08
CA PHE A 6 41.55 -77.11 40.57
C PHE A 6 41.76 -75.64 40.99
N GLN A 7 42.88 -75.32 41.63
CA GLN A 7 43.25 -73.93 41.96
C GLN A 7 43.48 -73.07 40.71
N LYS A 8 44.06 -73.63 39.64
CA LYS A 8 44.25 -72.91 38.38
C LYS A 8 42.93 -72.63 37.68
N ASP A 9 42.03 -73.61 37.65
CA ASP A 9 40.70 -73.46 37.05
C ASP A 9 39.87 -72.40 37.78
N LEU A 10 39.86 -72.42 39.12
CA LEU A 10 39.19 -71.41 39.93
C LEU A 10 39.73 -70.01 39.68
N LEU A 11 41.06 -69.86 39.57
CA LEU A 11 41.70 -68.58 39.27
C LEU A 11 41.37 -68.10 37.84
N CYS A 12 41.19 -69.00 36.89
CA CYS A 12 40.77 -68.65 35.53
C CYS A 12 39.34 -68.10 35.53
N ILE A 13 38.40 -68.81 36.17
CA ILE A 13 37.00 -68.39 36.28
C ILE A 13 36.88 -67.03 36.98
N LEU A 14 37.61 -66.82 38.08
CA LEU A 14 37.62 -65.52 38.78
C LEU A 14 38.11 -64.39 37.88
N ARG A 15 39.09 -64.66 37.02
CA ARG A 15 39.62 -63.70 36.05
C ARG A 15 38.61 -63.39 34.95
N ASP A 16 37.93 -64.41 34.44
CA ASP A 16 36.87 -64.27 33.44
C ASP A 16 35.67 -63.48 33.98
N VAL A 17 35.23 -63.78 35.21
CA VAL A 17 34.17 -63.04 35.90
C VAL A 17 34.56 -61.58 36.14
N ALA A 18 35.82 -61.32 36.52
CA ALA A 18 36.31 -59.96 36.68
C ALA A 18 36.37 -59.19 35.34
N ALA A 19 36.80 -59.86 34.27
CA ALA A 19 36.83 -59.29 32.92
C ALA A 19 35.42 -58.96 32.41
N GLU A 20 34.47 -59.89 32.55
CA GLU A 20 33.08 -59.69 32.15
C GLU A 20 32.41 -58.58 32.96
N LYS A 21 32.69 -58.50 34.28
CA LYS A 21 32.23 -57.39 35.12
C LYS A 21 32.74 -56.05 34.58
N HIS A 22 34.04 -55.94 34.31
CA HIS A 22 34.64 -54.71 33.80
C HIS A 22 34.07 -54.31 32.44
N GLU A 23 33.78 -55.29 31.58
CA GLU A 23 33.17 -55.06 30.28
C GLU A 23 31.70 -54.65 30.39
N GLY A 24 30.94 -55.29 31.29
CA GLY A 24 29.58 -54.90 31.63
C GLY A 24 29.50 -53.46 32.15
N GLU A 25 30.40 -53.07 33.06
CA GLU A 25 30.50 -51.69 33.56
C GLU A 25 30.80 -50.70 32.43
N ARG A 26 31.71 -51.04 31.51
CA ARG A 26 32.02 -50.22 30.33
C ARG A 26 30.80 -50.06 29.41
N ARG A 27 30.07 -51.15 29.15
CA ARG A 27 28.83 -51.12 28.35
C ARG A 27 27.78 -50.22 29.01
N VAL A 28 27.58 -50.33 30.32
CA VAL A 28 26.64 -49.46 31.07
C VAL A 28 27.07 -48.00 31.04
N ALA A 29 28.37 -47.71 31.21
CA ALA A 29 28.89 -46.34 31.13
C ALA A 29 28.66 -45.72 29.75
N ASN A 30 28.91 -46.46 28.67
CA ASN A 30 28.66 -46.02 27.30
C ASN A 30 27.16 -45.77 27.03
N LEU A 31 26.28 -46.67 27.50
CA LEU A 31 24.83 -46.49 27.37
C LEU A 31 24.34 -45.27 28.13
N LYS A 32 24.83 -45.03 29.35
CA LYS A 32 24.50 -43.82 30.12
C LYS A 32 24.92 -42.55 29.38
N LYS A 33 26.14 -42.53 28.82
CA LYS A 33 26.60 -41.40 28.01
C LYS A 33 25.68 -41.17 26.82
N ARG A 34 25.32 -42.24 26.09
CA ARG A 34 24.43 -42.14 24.93
C ARG A 34 23.02 -41.65 25.30
N VAL A 35 22.49 -42.06 26.45
CA VAL A 35 21.20 -41.56 26.96
C VAL A 35 21.25 -40.06 27.22
N GLU A 36 22.34 -39.56 27.79
CA GLU A 36 22.49 -38.13 28.08
C GLU A 36 22.67 -37.28 26.81
N GLU A 37 23.44 -37.79 25.84
CA GLU A 37 23.54 -37.20 24.49
C GLU A 37 22.16 -37.10 23.83
N LEU A 38 21.39 -38.20 23.81
CA LEU A 38 20.05 -38.23 23.21
C LEU A 38 19.07 -37.29 23.92
N ARG A 39 19.18 -37.12 25.24
CA ARG A 39 18.37 -36.15 25.99
C ARG A 39 18.70 -34.72 25.56
N SER A 40 19.98 -34.40 25.43
CA SER A 40 20.44 -33.08 24.99
C SER A 40 20.00 -32.79 23.55
N GLU A 41 20.12 -33.79 22.66
CA GLU A 41 19.61 -33.71 21.27
C GLU A 41 18.10 -33.47 21.23
N LEU A 42 17.32 -34.19 22.06
CA LEU A 42 15.86 -34.04 22.15
C LEU A 42 15.45 -32.65 22.65
N GLU A 43 16.12 -32.12 23.68
CA GLU A 43 15.84 -30.79 24.21
C GLU A 43 16.18 -29.69 23.21
N SER A 44 17.32 -29.83 22.50
CA SER A 44 17.70 -28.93 21.40
C SER A 44 16.67 -28.96 20.26
N ALA A 45 16.26 -30.15 19.82
CA ALA A 45 15.25 -30.31 18.78
C ALA A 45 13.89 -29.73 19.18
N ASN A 46 13.48 -29.91 20.45
CA ASN A 46 12.25 -29.31 20.96
C ASN A 46 12.32 -27.77 21.02
N SER A 47 13.46 -27.21 21.45
CA SER A 47 13.67 -25.75 21.42
C SER A 47 13.59 -25.20 20.00
N ALA A 48 14.23 -25.87 19.04
CA ALA A 48 14.18 -25.49 17.63
C ALA A 48 12.75 -25.56 17.06
N LYS A 49 12.00 -26.61 17.40
CA LYS A 49 10.60 -26.78 16.99
C LYS A 49 9.71 -25.65 17.51
N GLU A 50 9.81 -25.27 18.78
CA GLU A 50 8.99 -24.18 19.33
C GLU A 50 9.34 -22.83 18.70
N LYS A 51 10.63 -22.57 18.38
CA LYS A 51 11.02 -21.38 17.60
C LYS A 51 10.37 -21.35 16.23
N VAL A 52 10.38 -22.47 15.50
CA VAL A 52 9.73 -22.58 14.19
C VAL A 52 8.22 -22.39 14.30
N LYS A 53 7.58 -22.96 15.32
CA LYS A 53 6.15 -22.80 15.57
C LYS A 53 5.78 -21.34 15.83
N HIS A 54 6.52 -20.63 16.68
CA HIS A 54 6.29 -19.20 16.91
C HIS A 54 6.52 -18.36 15.65
N ALA A 55 7.59 -18.64 14.88
CA ALA A 55 7.83 -17.96 13.61
C ALA A 55 6.67 -18.18 12.63
N LYS A 56 6.13 -19.40 12.55
CA LYS A 56 4.96 -19.73 11.74
C LYS A 56 3.72 -18.95 12.21
N GLU A 57 3.43 -18.92 13.51
CA GLU A 57 2.29 -18.20 14.08
C GLU A 57 2.35 -16.71 13.74
N VAL A 58 3.53 -16.09 13.84
CA VAL A 58 3.76 -14.69 13.46
C VAL A 58 3.52 -14.48 11.97
N ALA A 59 4.07 -15.35 11.11
CA ALA A 59 3.88 -15.26 9.66
C ALA A 59 2.41 -15.41 9.26
N GLU A 60 1.66 -16.31 9.91
CA GLU A 60 0.22 -16.48 9.67
C GLU A 60 -0.60 -15.25 10.09
N GLN A 61 -0.26 -14.61 11.21
CA GLN A 61 -0.93 -13.38 11.64
C GLN A 61 -0.69 -12.24 10.65
N GLU A 62 0.53 -12.06 10.17
CA GLU A 62 0.85 -11.03 9.19
C GLU A 62 0.19 -11.30 7.82
N LEU A 63 0.08 -12.56 7.42
CA LEU A 63 -0.67 -12.95 6.23
C LEU A 63 -2.16 -12.59 6.36
N ARG A 64 -2.79 -12.91 7.51
CA ARG A 64 -4.20 -12.56 7.77
C ARG A 64 -4.41 -11.05 7.76
N ARG A 65 -3.48 -10.28 8.35
CA ARG A 65 -3.51 -8.81 8.29
C ARG A 65 -3.47 -8.30 6.86
N SER A 66 -2.53 -8.81 6.07
CA SER A 66 -2.38 -8.43 4.65
C SER A 66 -3.62 -8.76 3.83
N GLN A 67 -4.27 -9.91 4.09
CA GLN A 67 -5.52 -10.29 3.45
C GLN A 67 -6.68 -9.32 3.75
N VAL A 68 -6.78 -8.85 5.00
CA VAL A 68 -7.80 -7.85 5.38
C VAL A 68 -7.52 -6.50 4.72
N GLU A 69 -6.26 -6.04 4.72
CA GLU A 69 -5.86 -4.79 4.04
C GLU A 69 -6.14 -4.85 2.53
N LEU A 70 -5.92 -6.00 1.90
CA LEU A 70 -6.26 -6.24 0.50
C LEU A 70 -7.77 -6.15 0.25
N ALA A 71 -8.60 -6.83 1.06
CA ALA A 71 -10.05 -6.81 0.91
C ALA A 71 -10.65 -5.40 1.06
N LEU A 72 -10.13 -4.61 2.01
CA LEU A 72 -10.52 -3.20 2.19
C LEU A 72 -10.13 -2.34 0.98
N SER A 73 -8.96 -2.59 0.40
CA SER A 73 -8.48 -1.89 -0.80
C SER A 73 -9.34 -2.23 -2.02
N GLU A 74 -9.67 -3.51 -2.23
CA GLU A 74 -10.55 -3.95 -3.31
C GLU A 74 -11.96 -3.35 -3.19
N ALA A 75 -12.52 -3.31 -1.97
CA ALA A 75 -13.82 -2.68 -1.74
C ALA A 75 -13.79 -1.17 -2.05
N SER A 76 -12.69 -0.50 -1.69
CA SER A 76 -12.48 0.93 -1.97
C SER A 76 -12.37 1.19 -3.47
N ILE A 77 -11.62 0.36 -4.20
CA ILE A 77 -11.48 0.45 -5.66
C ILE A 77 -12.85 0.28 -6.32
N LYS A 78 -13.60 -0.77 -5.97
CA LYS A 78 -14.95 -1.00 -6.53
C LYS A 78 -15.90 0.18 -6.27
N SER A 79 -15.82 0.81 -5.09
CA SER A 79 -16.59 2.00 -4.76
C SER A 79 -16.21 3.19 -5.65
N LEU A 80 -14.91 3.41 -5.87
CA LEU A 80 -14.42 4.47 -6.75
C LEU A 80 -14.80 4.23 -8.20
N GLU A 81 -14.68 3.00 -8.70
CA GLU A 81 -15.09 2.62 -10.05
C GLU A 81 -16.58 2.94 -10.28
N LYS A 82 -17.45 2.59 -9.33
CA LYS A 82 -18.88 2.93 -9.40
C LYS A 82 -19.10 4.44 -9.49
N ARG A 83 -18.38 5.23 -8.70
CA ARG A 83 -18.48 6.70 -8.73
C ARG A 83 -17.99 7.29 -10.06
N ILE A 84 -16.91 6.73 -10.62
CA ILE A 84 -16.40 7.15 -11.93
C ILE A 84 -17.44 6.86 -13.01
N SER A 85 -18.05 5.68 -13.02
CA SER A 85 -19.11 5.34 -13.98
C SER A 85 -20.32 6.27 -13.86
N GLU A 86 -20.72 6.63 -12.64
CA GLU A 86 -21.79 7.60 -12.41
C GLU A 86 -21.43 8.98 -12.98
N TYR A 87 -20.24 9.50 -12.69
CA TYR A 87 -19.80 10.79 -13.25
C TYR A 87 -19.67 10.76 -14.77
N GLN A 88 -19.20 9.65 -15.35
CA GLN A 88 -19.17 9.48 -16.80
C GLN A 88 -20.58 9.53 -17.41
N GLY A 89 -21.57 8.91 -16.76
CA GLY A 89 -22.98 9.00 -17.17
C GLY A 89 -23.53 10.43 -17.10
N GLN A 90 -23.25 11.15 -16.01
CA GLN A 90 -23.66 12.54 -15.86
C GLN A 90 -22.99 13.45 -16.90
N LEU A 91 -21.70 13.27 -17.17
CA LEU A 91 -20.99 14.02 -18.21
C LEU A 91 -21.55 13.74 -19.61
N ALA A 92 -21.91 12.50 -19.91
CA ALA A 92 -22.56 12.15 -21.17
C ALA A 92 -23.93 12.84 -21.32
N LYS A 93 -24.73 12.86 -20.24
CA LYS A 93 -26.02 13.56 -20.21
C LYS A 93 -25.85 15.06 -20.44
N ILE A 94 -25.00 15.73 -19.66
CA ILE A 94 -24.72 17.17 -19.81
C ILE A 94 -24.19 17.45 -21.24
N GLY A 95 -23.31 16.60 -21.75
CA GLY A 95 -22.80 16.72 -23.12
C GLY A 95 -23.91 16.65 -24.17
N SER A 96 -24.91 15.78 -24.00
CA SER A 96 -26.06 15.71 -24.89
C SER A 96 -26.96 16.95 -24.80
N GLU A 97 -27.19 17.47 -23.59
CA GLU A 97 -28.00 18.68 -23.36
C GLU A 97 -27.34 19.92 -24.00
N ILE A 98 -26.02 20.06 -23.85
CA ILE A 98 -25.25 21.12 -24.52
C ILE A 98 -25.37 20.99 -26.05
N GLY A 99 -25.34 19.76 -26.58
CA GLY A 99 -25.51 19.50 -28.01
C GLY A 99 -26.86 19.99 -28.54
N VAL A 100 -27.94 19.75 -27.78
CA VAL A 100 -29.30 20.22 -28.10
C VAL A 100 -29.38 21.74 -28.07
N LEU A 101 -28.93 22.36 -26.97
CA LEU A 101 -28.95 23.82 -26.82
C LEU A 101 -28.16 24.53 -27.93
N LYS A 102 -27.01 23.97 -28.33
CA LYS A 102 -26.22 24.51 -29.43
C LYS A 102 -26.95 24.41 -30.76
N TYR A 103 -27.73 23.35 -31.00
CA TYR A 103 -28.53 23.24 -32.21
C TYR A 103 -29.66 24.29 -32.21
N GLU A 104 -30.36 24.44 -31.10
CA GLU A 104 -31.44 25.42 -30.91
C GLU A 104 -30.91 26.86 -31.08
N GLU A 105 -29.81 27.22 -30.42
CA GLU A 105 -29.15 28.53 -30.56
C GLU A 105 -28.82 28.84 -32.02
N ASN A 106 -28.28 27.87 -32.77
CA ASN A 106 -27.97 28.07 -34.18
C ASN A 106 -29.25 28.27 -35.01
N ALA A 107 -30.32 27.53 -34.72
CA ALA A 107 -31.60 27.68 -35.41
C ALA A 107 -32.22 29.07 -35.18
N GLU A 108 -32.23 29.53 -33.92
CA GLU A 108 -32.72 30.87 -33.54
C GLU A 108 -31.88 31.98 -34.17
N ARG A 109 -30.56 31.85 -34.16
CA ARG A 109 -29.66 32.81 -34.81
C ARG A 109 -29.94 32.91 -36.31
N ASP A 110 -30.11 31.77 -36.97
CA ASP A 110 -30.38 31.75 -38.41
C ASP A 110 -31.78 32.31 -38.72
N GLU A 111 -32.76 32.11 -37.84
CA GLU A 111 -34.09 32.74 -37.91
C GLU A 111 -34.02 34.26 -37.77
N PHE A 112 -33.33 34.76 -36.75
CA PHE A 112 -33.09 36.19 -36.59
C PHE A 112 -32.45 36.83 -37.83
N ILE A 113 -31.45 36.16 -38.42
CA ILE A 113 -30.80 36.64 -39.66
C ILE A 113 -31.82 36.74 -40.80
N ARG A 114 -32.71 35.75 -40.95
CA ARG A 114 -33.78 35.80 -41.97
C ARG A 114 -34.71 36.98 -41.75
N GLU A 115 -35.21 37.16 -40.52
CA GLU A 115 -36.10 38.28 -40.18
C GLU A 115 -35.47 39.64 -40.44
N MET A 116 -34.18 39.80 -40.09
CA MET A 116 -33.45 41.05 -40.33
C MET A 116 -33.25 41.33 -41.83
N LEU A 117 -33.05 40.29 -42.64
CA LEU A 117 -32.98 40.44 -44.09
C LEU A 117 -34.33 40.84 -44.69
N GLU A 118 -35.43 40.22 -44.24
CA GLU A 118 -36.79 40.62 -44.65
C GLU A 118 -37.10 42.06 -44.25
N LEU A 119 -36.76 42.46 -43.02
CA LEU A 119 -36.95 43.82 -42.55
C LEU A 119 -36.18 44.82 -43.42
N ARG A 120 -34.91 44.52 -43.75
CA ARG A 120 -34.10 45.33 -44.66
C ARG A 120 -34.76 45.46 -46.03
N GLU A 121 -35.36 44.39 -46.55
CA GLU A 121 -36.09 44.42 -47.82
C GLU A 121 -37.35 45.30 -47.74
N ARG A 122 -38.12 45.20 -46.66
CA ARG A 122 -39.28 46.07 -46.40
C ARG A 122 -38.87 47.54 -46.35
N ILE A 123 -37.81 47.89 -45.61
CA ILE A 123 -37.29 49.27 -45.55
C ILE A 123 -36.92 49.76 -46.96
N ARG A 124 -36.21 48.96 -47.75
CA ARG A 124 -35.83 49.32 -49.12
C ARG A 124 -37.07 49.55 -49.99
N ASN A 125 -38.10 48.71 -49.85
CA ASN A 125 -39.34 48.83 -50.60
C ASN A 125 -40.13 50.09 -50.20
N SER A 126 -40.20 50.43 -48.91
CA SER A 126 -40.82 51.66 -48.41
C SER A 126 -40.07 52.93 -48.83
N GLN A 127 -38.76 52.85 -49.04
CA GLN A 127 -37.93 53.96 -49.51
C GLN A 127 -37.89 54.11 -51.03
N LYS A 128 -38.47 53.18 -51.80
CA LYS A 128 -38.62 53.37 -53.25
C LYS A 128 -39.56 54.55 -53.49
N PRO A 129 -39.18 55.56 -54.30
CA PRO A 129 -40.07 56.65 -54.61
C PRO A 129 -41.33 56.08 -55.29
N VAL A 130 -42.47 56.35 -54.69
CA VAL A 130 -43.78 56.05 -55.27
C VAL A 130 -43.89 56.93 -56.52
N ASN A 131 -43.67 56.37 -57.71
CA ASN A 131 -44.11 56.99 -58.94
C ASN A 131 -45.65 56.89 -59.01
N GLN A 132 -46.33 57.64 -58.15
CA GLN A 132 -47.76 57.90 -58.30
C GLN A 132 -47.91 59.12 -59.19
N THR A 133 -48.38 58.84 -60.39
CA THR A 133 -49.09 59.78 -61.25
C THR A 133 -50.11 60.56 -60.42
N VAL A 134 -49.93 61.88 -60.41
CA VAL A 134 -50.87 62.85 -59.87
C VAL A 134 -52.18 62.73 -60.64
N GLY A 135 -53.25 62.41 -59.93
CA GLY A 135 -54.63 62.52 -60.36
C GLY A 135 -55.41 63.18 -59.23
N GLU A 136 -55.76 64.43 -59.46
CA GLU A 136 -56.50 65.35 -58.60
C GLU A 136 -57.85 64.76 -58.15
N ASP A 137 -58.27 64.97 -56.89
CA ASP A 137 -59.41 65.84 -56.59
C ASP A 137 -59.81 65.89 -55.10
N LYS A 138 -60.11 67.14 -54.67
CA LYS A 138 -61.15 67.59 -53.72
C LYS A 138 -61.05 67.27 -52.21
N ILE A 139 -60.45 68.25 -51.52
CA ILE A 139 -61.04 69.07 -50.44
C ILE A 139 -62.39 68.58 -49.88
N THR A 140 -62.46 68.27 -48.57
CA THR A 140 -63.50 68.83 -47.67
C THR A 140 -62.99 68.92 -46.22
N LYS A 141 -63.50 69.93 -45.52
CA LYS A 141 -63.03 70.57 -44.29
C LYS A 141 -63.87 70.10 -43.08
N VAL A 142 -63.28 70.20 -41.88
CA VAL A 142 -63.90 70.35 -40.54
C VAL A 142 -64.41 69.06 -39.87
N SER A 143 -63.78 68.65 -38.76
CA SER A 143 -64.21 69.09 -37.43
C SER A 143 -63.13 68.81 -36.37
N THR A 144 -62.84 69.84 -35.58
CA THR A 144 -62.18 69.79 -34.27
C THR A 144 -63.07 69.02 -33.31
N ASP A 145 -62.51 68.07 -32.58
CA ASP A 145 -62.89 67.78 -31.21
C ASP A 145 -61.65 67.35 -30.42
N ASP A 146 -61.51 68.06 -29.30
CA ASP A 146 -60.61 67.91 -28.18
C ASP A 146 -60.99 66.64 -27.41
N ASP A 147 -60.04 65.71 -27.21
CA ASP A 147 -60.16 64.75 -26.12
C ASP A 147 -58.77 64.33 -25.62
N GLY A 148 -58.39 64.94 -24.49
CA GLY A 148 -57.98 64.16 -23.33
C GLY A 148 -56.77 63.25 -23.50
N THR A 149 -55.56 63.83 -23.46
CA THR A 149 -54.38 63.06 -23.03
C THR A 149 -54.56 62.67 -21.56
N LYS A 150 -55.03 61.44 -21.31
CA LYS A 150 -54.89 60.77 -20.01
C LYS A 150 -53.94 59.59 -20.17
N VAL A 151 -52.65 59.88 -20.01
CA VAL A 151 -51.68 58.86 -19.60
C VAL A 151 -51.92 58.66 -18.10
N GLU A 152 -52.82 57.75 -17.74
CA GLU A 152 -52.88 57.20 -16.39
C GLU A 152 -51.67 56.27 -16.23
N GLY A 153 -50.54 56.88 -15.90
CA GLY A 153 -49.43 56.19 -15.26
C GLY A 153 -49.86 55.85 -13.85
N GLU A 154 -50.40 54.64 -13.66
CA GLU A 154 -50.62 54.05 -12.35
C GLU A 154 -49.26 53.73 -11.72
N LEU A 155 -48.57 54.77 -11.24
CA LEU A 155 -47.51 54.62 -10.24
C LEU A 155 -48.22 54.28 -8.94
N ALA A 156 -48.58 53.00 -8.79
CA ALA A 156 -48.95 52.44 -7.51
C ALA A 156 -47.88 52.86 -6.51
N ALA A 157 -48.27 53.69 -5.53
CA ALA A 157 -47.39 54.08 -4.44
C ALA A 157 -47.00 52.80 -3.70
N ILE A 158 -45.82 52.25 -4.01
CA ILE A 158 -45.30 51.08 -3.34
C ILE A 158 -45.11 51.51 -1.88
N ASP A 159 -45.92 50.93 -1.01
CA ASP A 159 -45.87 51.16 0.42
C ASP A 159 -44.42 50.90 0.92
N PRO A 160 -43.77 51.88 1.58
CA PRO A 160 -42.42 51.72 2.11
C PRO A 160 -42.26 50.48 3.00
N GLN A 161 -43.32 50.05 3.68
CA GLN A 161 -43.33 48.83 4.49
C GLN A 161 -43.11 47.57 3.63
N THR A 162 -43.66 47.55 2.41
CA THR A 162 -43.52 46.43 1.45
C THR A 162 -42.09 46.32 0.93
N ILE A 163 -41.42 47.45 0.68
CA ILE A 163 -40.01 47.50 0.26
C ILE A 163 -39.09 47.00 1.39
N VAL A 164 -39.33 47.46 2.62
CA VAL A 164 -38.55 47.03 3.80
C VAL A 164 -38.72 45.54 4.06
N MET A 165 -39.93 45.00 3.87
CA MET A 165 -40.21 43.57 4.02
C MET A 165 -39.49 42.73 2.95
N ASP A 166 -39.54 43.14 1.67
CA ASP A 166 -38.81 42.48 0.58
C ASP A 166 -37.27 42.51 0.80
N MET A 167 -36.72 43.64 1.25
CA MET A 167 -35.31 43.74 1.61
C MET A 167 -34.93 42.83 2.78
N LYS A 168 -35.81 42.71 3.79
CA LYS A 168 -35.60 41.83 4.94
C LYS A 168 -35.61 40.36 4.53
N ASP A 169 -36.51 39.98 3.64
CA ASP A 169 -36.59 38.61 3.12
C ASP A 169 -35.37 38.27 2.24
N LYS A 170 -34.94 39.21 1.39
CA LYS A 170 -33.68 39.09 0.64
C LYS A 170 -32.46 38.96 1.54
N LEU A 171 -32.38 39.76 2.61
CA LEU A 171 -31.30 39.66 3.59
C LEU A 171 -31.31 38.30 4.29
N LYS A 172 -32.47 37.81 4.69
CA LYS A 172 -32.62 36.49 5.32
C LYS A 172 -32.18 35.37 4.38
N HIS A 173 -32.56 35.45 3.11
CA HIS A 173 -32.12 34.51 2.08
C HIS A 173 -30.61 34.53 1.89
N LEU A 174 -29.99 35.72 1.78
CA LEU A 174 -28.54 35.85 1.65
C LEU A 174 -27.78 35.30 2.87
N VAL A 175 -28.31 35.52 4.08
CA VAL A 175 -27.75 34.96 5.31
C VAL A 175 -27.80 33.43 5.26
N SER A 176 -28.94 32.83 4.91
CA SER A 176 -29.06 31.38 4.78
C SER A 176 -28.11 30.80 3.73
N GLN A 177 -27.99 31.44 2.56
CA GLN A 177 -27.03 31.00 1.54
C GLN A 177 -25.56 31.11 2.00
N THR A 178 -25.24 32.14 2.78
CA THR A 178 -23.90 32.32 3.34
C THR A 178 -23.58 31.24 4.37
N ASP A 179 -24.54 30.90 5.23
CA ASP A 179 -24.39 29.85 6.24
C ASP A 179 -24.20 28.47 5.60
N GLU A 180 -24.97 28.16 4.55
CA GLU A 180 -24.83 26.92 3.76
C GLU A 180 -23.44 26.83 3.12
N ALA A 181 -23.00 27.89 2.43
CA ALA A 181 -21.67 27.94 1.82
C ALA A 181 -20.53 27.82 2.86
N GLN A 182 -20.70 28.42 4.04
CA GLN A 182 -19.75 28.33 5.14
C GLN A 182 -19.67 26.89 5.70
N CYS A 183 -20.81 26.22 5.86
CA CYS A 183 -20.85 24.81 6.27
C CYS A 183 -20.10 23.92 5.26
N GLU A 184 -20.38 24.06 3.97
CA GLU A 184 -19.69 23.31 2.92
C GLU A 184 -18.17 23.54 2.92
N TYR A 185 -17.75 24.79 3.11
CA TYR A 185 -16.33 25.13 3.20
C TYR A 185 -15.66 24.44 4.39
N GLN A 186 -16.31 24.42 5.56
CA GLN A 186 -15.78 23.75 6.75
C GLN A 186 -15.66 22.24 6.54
N GLU A 187 -16.63 21.61 5.87
CA GLU A 187 -16.56 20.18 5.52
C GLU A 187 -15.41 19.89 4.55
N LYS A 188 -15.25 20.71 3.51
CA LYS A 188 -14.10 20.61 2.58
C LYS A 188 -12.77 20.75 3.30
N MET A 189 -12.67 21.65 4.27
CA MET A 189 -11.46 21.83 5.08
C MET A 189 -11.15 20.61 5.96
N LYS A 190 -12.18 20.00 6.58
CA LYS A 190 -12.00 18.75 7.33
C LYS A 190 -11.49 17.63 6.43
N PHE A 191 -12.11 17.46 5.27
CA PHE A 191 -11.69 16.49 4.27
C PHE A 191 -10.24 16.72 3.80
N TYR A 192 -9.88 17.97 3.51
CA TYR A 192 -8.51 18.33 3.14
C TYR A 192 -7.50 17.92 4.21
N ASN A 193 -7.78 18.25 5.48
CA ASN A 193 -6.90 17.89 6.60
C ASN A 193 -6.75 16.37 6.76
N GLU A 194 -7.83 15.60 6.59
CA GLU A 194 -7.77 14.14 6.61
C GLU A 194 -6.90 13.57 5.49
N VAL A 195 -7.04 14.09 4.27
CA VAL A 195 -6.22 13.69 3.12
C VAL A 195 -4.75 14.03 3.36
N GLN A 196 -4.46 15.22 3.89
CA GLN A 196 -3.10 15.64 4.21
C GLN A 196 -2.44 14.72 5.25
N GLN A 197 -3.17 14.31 6.29
CA GLN A 197 -2.69 13.35 7.27
C GLN A 197 -2.42 11.97 6.67
N LYS A 198 -3.31 11.48 5.80
CA LYS A 198 -3.11 10.21 5.08
C LYS A 198 -1.87 10.25 4.20
N LEU A 199 -1.65 11.35 3.47
CA LEU A 199 -0.46 11.54 2.64
C LEU A 199 0.82 11.52 3.47
N LEU A 200 0.83 12.19 4.62
CA LEU A 200 1.99 12.23 5.51
C LEU A 200 2.32 10.85 6.09
N ASN A 201 1.30 10.07 6.45
CA ASN A 201 1.48 8.68 6.89
C ASN A 201 2.00 7.77 5.78
N LEU A 202 1.50 7.91 4.54
CA LEU A 202 2.03 7.18 3.39
C LEU A 202 3.49 7.52 3.12
N LYS A 203 3.87 8.80 3.20
CA LYS A 203 5.26 9.24 3.03
C LYS A 203 6.19 8.60 4.06
N ARG A 204 5.77 8.51 5.33
CA ARG A 204 6.52 7.81 6.39
C ARG A 204 6.68 6.32 6.10
N ARG A 205 5.59 5.64 5.69
CA ARG A 205 5.63 4.22 5.32
C ARG A 205 6.56 3.94 4.15
N ASN A 206 6.52 4.80 3.12
CA ASN A 206 7.40 4.66 1.96
C ASN A 206 8.88 4.82 2.35
N SER A 207 9.18 5.77 3.25
CA SER A 207 10.54 5.92 3.79
C SER A 207 11.01 4.66 4.51
N LEU A 208 10.16 4.05 5.34
CA LEU A 208 10.48 2.81 6.05
C LEU A 208 10.70 1.65 5.08
N LEU A 209 9.84 1.52 4.07
CA LEU A 209 9.96 0.47 3.04
C LEU A 209 11.29 0.59 2.28
N ASN A 210 11.72 1.81 1.95
CA ASN A 210 13.01 2.03 1.29
C ASN A 210 14.19 1.59 2.16
N GLU A 211 14.16 1.85 3.47
CA GLU A 211 15.20 1.36 4.38
C GLU A 211 15.15 -0.18 4.52
N MET A 212 13.97 -0.78 4.60
CA MET A 212 13.83 -2.24 4.59
C MET A 212 14.42 -2.87 3.33
N VAL A 213 14.22 -2.26 2.16
CA VAL A 213 14.80 -2.74 0.90
C VAL A 213 16.34 -2.70 0.94
N LYS A 214 16.95 -1.69 1.56
CA LYS A 214 18.41 -1.66 1.73
C LYS A 214 18.89 -2.78 2.64
N VAL A 215 18.26 -2.95 3.80
CA VAL A 215 18.60 -4.04 4.74
C VAL A 215 18.42 -5.42 4.09
N MET A 216 17.37 -5.61 3.29
CA MET A 216 17.19 -6.86 2.55
C MET A 216 18.33 -7.13 1.55
N LYS A 217 18.83 -6.11 0.86
CA LYS A 217 19.98 -6.27 -0.05
C LYS A 217 21.25 -6.63 0.71
N GLU A 218 21.51 -5.99 1.84
CA GLU A 218 22.65 -6.31 2.70
C GLU A 218 22.57 -7.75 3.21
N LEU A 219 21.37 -8.20 3.61
CA LEU A 219 21.16 -9.57 4.10
C LEU A 219 21.31 -10.62 3.00
N GLN A 220 20.87 -10.31 1.77
CA GLN A 220 21.11 -11.16 0.60
C GLN A 220 22.61 -11.29 0.30
N GLU A 221 23.36 -10.20 0.36
CA GLU A 221 24.80 -10.21 0.14
C GLU A 221 25.54 -10.99 1.24
N LEU A 222 25.16 -10.81 2.51
CA LEU A 222 25.73 -11.57 3.63
C LEU A 222 25.45 -13.08 3.48
N THR A 223 24.25 -13.44 3.02
CA THR A 223 23.88 -14.82 2.75
C THR A 223 24.76 -15.42 1.65
N ARG A 224 25.00 -14.67 0.55
CA ARG A 224 25.91 -15.09 -0.53
C ARG A 224 27.33 -15.33 -0.01
N GLN A 225 27.86 -14.41 0.78
CA GLN A 225 29.20 -14.55 1.37
C GLN A 225 29.29 -15.75 2.32
N THR A 226 28.23 -16.01 3.09
CA THR A 226 28.17 -17.16 3.99
C THR A 226 28.19 -18.47 3.21
N THR A 227 27.41 -18.58 2.13
CA THR A 227 27.41 -19.78 1.28
C THR A 227 28.77 -20.01 0.61
N GLU A 228 29.43 -18.96 0.13
CA GLU A 228 30.77 -19.08 -0.45
C GLU A 228 31.80 -19.54 0.59
N LEU A 229 31.71 -19.00 1.81
CA LEU A 229 32.57 -19.43 2.90
C LEU A 229 32.33 -20.90 3.27
N GLU A 230 31.08 -21.35 3.36
CA GLU A 230 30.74 -22.76 3.62
C GLU A 230 31.30 -23.70 2.54
N GLU A 231 31.20 -23.33 1.26
CA GLU A 231 31.79 -24.08 0.15
C GLU A 231 33.32 -24.18 0.28
N THR A 232 34.00 -23.06 0.58
CA THR A 232 35.46 -23.07 0.77
C THR A 232 35.89 -23.92 1.97
N CYS A 233 35.17 -23.85 3.09
CA CYS A 233 35.42 -24.68 4.27
C CYS A 233 35.24 -26.17 3.95
N THR A 234 34.20 -26.52 3.20
CA THR A 234 33.93 -27.90 2.77
C THR A 234 35.05 -28.41 1.86
N SER A 235 35.44 -27.63 0.85
CA SER A 235 36.54 -27.97 -0.06
C SER A 235 37.87 -28.14 0.68
N LEU A 236 38.20 -27.25 1.62
CA LEU A 236 39.41 -27.35 2.42
C LEU A 236 39.39 -28.59 3.32
N SER A 237 38.24 -28.90 3.94
CA SER A 237 38.06 -30.10 4.74
C SER A 237 38.27 -31.38 3.92
N GLU A 238 37.73 -31.44 2.71
CA GLU A 238 37.93 -32.57 1.80
C GLU A 238 39.39 -32.73 1.38
N GLU A 239 40.08 -31.62 1.09
CA GLU A 239 41.50 -31.63 0.71
C GLU A 239 42.39 -32.09 1.87
N LEU A 240 42.16 -31.58 3.08
CA LEU A 240 42.84 -32.04 4.29
C LEU A 240 42.60 -33.53 4.54
N GLN A 241 41.37 -34.01 4.35
CA GLN A 241 41.03 -35.41 4.49
C GLN A 241 41.78 -36.31 3.49
N LYS A 242 41.93 -35.86 2.23
CA LYS A 242 42.75 -36.55 1.22
C LYS A 242 44.22 -36.61 1.62
N GLN A 243 44.79 -35.50 2.09
CA GLN A 243 46.20 -35.42 2.48
C GLN A 243 46.52 -36.25 3.74
N CYS A 244 45.54 -36.42 4.63
CA CYS A 244 45.69 -37.21 5.85
C CYS A 244 45.45 -38.72 5.65
N ALA A 245 45.10 -39.18 4.44
CA ALA A 245 44.91 -40.60 4.15
C ALA A 245 46.25 -41.30 3.87
N CYS A 246 46.53 -42.40 4.58
CA CYS A 246 47.74 -43.20 4.34
C CYS A 246 47.72 -43.80 2.92
N PRO A 247 48.76 -43.62 2.08
CA PRO A 247 48.78 -44.15 0.71
C PRO A 247 48.74 -45.67 0.61
N THR A 248 49.08 -46.38 1.69
CA THR A 248 49.25 -47.84 1.69
C THR A 248 48.03 -48.58 2.24
N CYS A 249 47.28 -47.99 3.18
CA CYS A 249 46.12 -48.64 3.81
C CYS A 249 44.83 -47.79 3.78
N HIS A 250 44.88 -46.58 3.21
CA HIS A 250 43.76 -45.64 3.05
C HIS A 250 43.01 -45.23 4.33
N LEU A 251 43.52 -45.60 5.51
CA LEU A 251 43.01 -45.12 6.79
C LEU A 251 43.37 -43.64 6.98
N VAL A 252 42.38 -42.85 7.39
CA VAL A 252 42.50 -41.41 7.64
C VAL A 252 43.20 -41.19 8.97
N ASN A 253 44.40 -40.60 8.96
CA ASN A 253 45.28 -40.47 10.13
C ASN A 253 44.92 -39.29 11.07
N VAL A 254 43.71 -38.72 10.92
CA VAL A 254 43.26 -37.49 11.59
C VAL A 254 43.26 -37.62 13.13
N GLY A 255 43.10 -38.84 13.67
CA GLY A 255 43.22 -39.08 15.12
C GLY A 255 44.62 -38.87 15.69
N SER A 256 45.68 -38.95 14.88
CA SER A 256 47.08 -38.81 15.32
C SER A 256 47.56 -37.34 15.36
N LEU A 257 46.85 -36.42 14.67
CA LEU A 257 47.19 -34.99 14.62
C LEU A 257 46.64 -34.21 15.83
N GLY A 258 45.54 -34.67 16.44
CA GLY A 258 44.97 -34.05 17.64
C GLY A 258 45.90 -34.11 18.87
N GLY A 259 46.82 -35.09 18.91
CA GLY A 259 47.82 -35.19 19.97
C GLY A 259 49.01 -34.24 19.81
N ILE A 260 49.33 -33.78 18.60
CA ILE A 260 50.52 -32.95 18.32
C ILE A 260 50.29 -31.48 18.69
N LEU A 261 49.03 -31.01 18.74
CA LEU A 261 48.70 -29.64 19.12
C LEU A 261 48.60 -29.41 20.64
N GLN A 262 48.58 -30.48 21.46
CA GLN A 262 48.58 -30.35 22.93
C GLN A 262 49.99 -30.22 23.53
N ASP A 263 51.04 -30.56 22.80
CA ASP A 263 52.41 -30.55 23.34
C ASP A 263 53.09 -29.17 23.33
N ASN A 264 52.45 -28.13 22.76
CA ASN A 264 53.02 -26.77 22.72
C ASN A 264 52.58 -25.85 23.88
N ASP A 265 51.71 -26.29 24.79
CA ASP A 265 51.20 -25.45 25.89
C ASP A 265 52.07 -25.50 27.18
N SER A 266 53.32 -25.98 27.06
CA SER A 266 54.25 -26.13 28.19
C SER A 266 55.52 -25.29 28.08
N GLY A 267 55.46 -24.12 27.45
CA GLY A 267 56.61 -23.22 27.44
C GLY A 267 56.39 -21.83 26.87
N SER A 268 55.87 -20.90 27.67
CA SER A 268 56.44 -19.56 27.83
C SER A 268 55.66 -18.76 28.87
N GLY A 269 56.30 -18.50 30.00
CA GLY A 269 55.90 -17.43 30.91
C GLY A 269 56.56 -16.10 30.53
N VAL A 270 56.02 -15.03 31.14
CA VAL A 270 56.55 -13.65 31.26
C VAL A 270 56.19 -12.74 30.06
N SER A 271 55.62 -11.53 30.18
CA SER A 271 55.29 -10.62 31.30
C SER A 271 54.12 -9.70 30.93
N ASP A 272 53.56 -9.09 31.98
CA ASP A 272 52.71 -7.90 32.03
C ASP A 272 52.94 -6.80 30.97
N ALA A 273 51.87 -6.13 30.57
CA ALA A 273 51.79 -4.66 30.62
C ALA A 273 50.33 -4.19 30.53
N GLN A 274 49.89 -3.53 31.61
CA GLN A 274 48.72 -2.67 31.68
C GLN A 274 48.90 -1.43 30.77
N MET A 275 47.94 -1.14 29.90
CA MET A 275 47.29 0.18 29.76
C MET A 275 46.14 0.10 28.75
#